data_AF-A0A2N6DYD4-F1
#
_entry.id   AF-A0A2N6DYD4-F1
#
_cell.length_a   1.000
_cell.length_b   1.000
_cell.length_c   1.000
_cell.angle_alpha   90.00
_cell.angle_beta   90.00
_cell.angle_gamma   90.00
#
_symmetry.space_group_name_H-M   'P 1'
#
loop_
_entity.id
_entity.type
_entity.pdbx_description
1 polymer ?
#
loop_
_entity_poly.entity_id
_entity_poly.type
_entity_poly.pdbx_seq_one_letter_code
_entity_poly.pdbx_strand_id
1 'polypeptide(L)'
;MKFYPVGNNFARCDMTEKHDDQNVQEEQKEQQEVSLYEKLANRTAEILEEGRKTTDEALKKAKEELASAGEFSREQADKVGNYVRRDLMENARMAKDAVVKSVDPQRLAAGAQSAFSRILTSAAEALSEVAAKAEKNLEFHTGEVTSPGTLTCKDCGKELHMTSTTRIPPCPKCHKTLFRKSY
;
A
#
# COMPACT_ATOMS: atom_id res chain seq x y z
N MET A 1 1.11 45.06 63.70
CA MET A 1 1.91 43.83 63.80
C MET A 1 1.70 43.05 62.50
N LYS A 2 2.78 42.76 61.75
CA LYS A 2 2.79 41.97 60.50
C LYS A 2 2.50 40.49 60.80
N PHE A 3 1.97 39.74 59.83
CA PHE A 3 2.53 38.48 59.27
C PHE A 3 1.53 37.84 58.24
N TYR A 4 2.01 37.60 57.01
CA TYR A 4 1.46 36.73 55.94
C TYR A 4 2.10 35.30 56.07
N PRO A 5 1.92 34.32 55.15
CA PRO A 5 0.74 33.50 54.77
C PRO A 5 1.06 31.96 54.76
N VAL A 6 0.08 31.08 54.47
CA VAL A 6 0.28 29.66 54.04
C VAL A 6 -0.87 29.33 53.06
N GLY A 7 -0.68 29.08 51.75
CA GLY A 7 -0.18 27.83 51.11
C GLY A 7 -1.29 26.75 51.15
N ASN A 8 -1.75 26.06 50.09
CA ASN A 8 -1.17 25.71 48.80
C ASN A 8 -2.23 25.09 47.85
N ASN A 9 -2.01 25.22 46.54
CA ASN A 9 -2.31 24.34 45.39
C ASN A 9 -3.61 23.50 45.31
N PHE A 10 -4.29 23.62 44.15
CA PHE A 10 -4.24 22.56 43.12
C PHE A 10 -4.63 23.15 41.76
N ALA A 11 -3.64 23.48 40.93
CA ALA A 11 -3.79 23.48 39.49
C ALA A 11 -3.87 22.03 39.03
N ARG A 12 -5.01 21.61 38.45
CA ARG A 12 -5.07 20.45 37.56
C ARG A 12 -4.94 20.98 36.15
N CYS A 13 -3.77 20.82 35.55
CA CYS A 13 -3.61 20.95 34.11
C CYS A 13 -4.12 19.67 33.45
N ASP A 14 -5.02 19.85 32.49
CA ASP A 14 -5.43 18.86 31.49
C ASP A 14 -4.23 18.25 30.77
N MET A 15 -4.18 16.91 30.74
CA MET A 15 -3.19 16.13 29.96
C MET A 15 -3.83 15.00 29.15
N THR A 16 -5.16 14.95 29.02
CA THR A 16 -5.85 13.86 28.29
C THR A 16 -6.24 14.22 26.85
N GLU A 17 -6.26 15.50 26.46
CA GLU A 17 -6.76 15.90 25.12
C GLU A 17 -5.74 15.75 23.98
N LYS A 18 -4.43 15.68 24.27
CA LYS A 18 -3.38 15.65 23.22
C LYS A 18 -3.10 14.28 22.59
N HIS A 19 -3.53 13.19 23.24
CA HIS A 19 -3.28 11.83 22.76
C HIS A 19 -4.35 11.32 21.79
N ASP A 20 -5.58 11.83 21.84
CA ASP A 20 -6.67 11.44 20.93
C ASP A 20 -6.54 12.06 19.53
N ASP A 21 -6.15 13.34 19.43
CA ASP A 21 -6.05 14.04 18.14
C ASP A 21 -4.98 13.46 17.20
N GLN A 22 -3.87 12.96 17.75
CA GLN A 22 -2.78 12.38 16.95
C GLN A 22 -3.19 11.03 16.34
N ASN A 23 -3.90 10.20 17.10
CA ASN A 23 -4.36 8.90 16.62
C ASN A 23 -5.41 9.04 15.51
N VAL A 24 -6.32 10.02 15.64
CA VAL A 24 -7.34 10.31 14.61
C VAL A 24 -6.72 10.80 13.30
N GLN A 25 -5.69 11.65 13.36
CA GLN A 25 -5.01 12.14 12.15
C GLN A 25 -4.23 11.03 11.42
N GLU A 26 -3.62 10.10 12.16
CA GLU A 26 -2.90 8.97 11.58
C GLU A 26 -3.84 7.97 10.89
N GLU A 27 -4.97 7.64 11.52
CA GLU A 27 -6.01 6.77 10.95
C GLU A 27 -6.60 7.36 9.66
N GLN A 28 -6.90 8.66 9.65
CA GLN A 28 -7.40 9.36 8.46
C GLN A 28 -6.38 9.34 7.32
N LYS A 29 -5.10 9.55 7.63
CA LYS A 29 -4.02 9.51 6.64
C LYS A 29 -3.82 8.10 6.07
N GLU A 30 -3.94 7.06 6.91
CA GLU A 30 -3.93 5.68 6.43
C GLU A 30 -5.09 5.39 5.48
N GLN A 31 -6.32 5.75 5.88
CA GLN A 31 -7.51 5.55 5.03
C GLN A 31 -7.39 6.29 3.69
N GLN A 32 -6.83 7.51 3.70
CA GLN A 32 -6.55 8.26 2.47
C GLN A 32 -5.54 7.55 1.56
N GLU A 33 -4.43 7.05 2.10
CA GLU A 33 -3.43 6.33 1.29
C GLU A 33 -3.97 4.99 0.76
N VAL A 34 -4.77 4.27 1.55
CA VAL A 34 -5.47 3.04 1.10
C VAL A 34 -6.46 3.37 -0.02
N SER A 35 -7.27 4.42 0.14
CA SER A 35 -8.22 4.84 -0.90
C SER A 35 -7.53 5.24 -2.20
N LEU A 36 -6.44 6.02 -2.11
CA LEU A 36 -5.63 6.40 -3.26
C LEU A 36 -5.01 5.18 -3.95
N TYR A 37 -4.53 4.21 -3.17
CA TYR A 37 -3.96 2.97 -3.71
C TYR A 37 -4.99 2.21 -4.55
N GLU A 38 -6.20 2.01 -4.01
CA GLU A 38 -7.26 1.30 -4.71
C GLU A 38 -7.72 2.03 -5.98
N LYS A 39 -7.84 3.37 -5.91
CA LYS A 39 -8.17 4.20 -7.09
C LYS A 39 -7.11 4.09 -8.17
N LEU A 40 -5.83 4.19 -7.81
CA LEU A 40 -4.71 4.07 -8.75
C LEU A 40 -4.68 2.68 -9.41
N ALA A 41 -4.84 1.61 -8.62
CA ALA A 41 -4.86 0.24 -9.14
C ALA A 41 -6.01 0.05 -10.14
N ASN A 42 -7.24 0.45 -9.77
CA ASN A 42 -8.40 0.34 -10.65
C ASN A 42 -8.25 1.19 -11.92
N ARG A 43 -7.84 2.45 -11.79
CA ARG A 43 -7.70 3.33 -12.95
C ARG A 43 -6.62 2.87 -13.91
N THR A 44 -5.54 2.31 -13.38
CA THR A 44 -4.48 1.68 -14.21
C THR A 44 -5.04 0.48 -15.00
N ALA A 45 -5.89 -0.35 -14.38
CA ALA A 45 -6.54 -1.47 -15.04
C ALA A 45 -7.42 -1.00 -16.22
N GLU A 46 -8.30 -0.02 -15.97
CA GLU A 46 -9.18 0.55 -17.01
C GLU A 46 -8.39 1.09 -18.21
N ILE A 47 -7.31 1.85 -17.95
CA ILE A 47 -6.49 2.43 -19.02
C ILE A 47 -5.78 1.35 -19.86
N LEU A 48 -5.42 0.21 -19.25
CA LEU A 48 -4.82 -0.91 -19.98
C LEU A 48 -5.84 -1.71 -20.79
N GLU A 49 -7.08 -1.84 -20.28
CA GLU A 49 -8.19 -2.45 -21.03
C GLU A 49 -8.56 -1.65 -22.28
N GLU A 50 -8.30 -0.34 -22.32
CA GLU A 50 -8.40 0.50 -23.52
C GLU A 50 -7.33 0.16 -24.61
N GLY A 51 -6.36 -0.72 -24.30
CA GLY A 51 -5.52 -1.43 -25.27
C GLY A 51 -4.39 -0.64 -25.95
N ARG A 52 -4.00 0.53 -25.42
CA ARG A 52 -3.07 1.46 -26.13
C ARG A 52 -1.82 1.88 -25.36
N LYS A 53 -1.58 1.34 -24.17
CA LYS A 53 -0.52 1.81 -23.27
C LYS A 53 0.23 0.66 -22.63
N THR A 54 1.50 0.88 -22.35
CA THR A 54 2.27 0.03 -21.43
C THR A 54 1.81 0.24 -20.00
N THR A 55 2.12 -0.71 -19.12
CA THR A 55 1.81 -0.61 -17.68
C THR A 55 2.33 0.69 -17.05
N ASP A 56 3.58 1.07 -17.35
CA ASP A 56 4.18 2.28 -16.78
C ASP A 56 3.48 3.55 -17.29
N GLU A 57 3.08 3.60 -18.57
CA GLU A 57 2.33 4.71 -19.13
C GLU A 57 0.90 4.80 -18.60
N ALA A 58 0.25 3.65 -18.38
CA ALA A 58 -1.08 3.57 -17.81
C ALA A 58 -1.07 4.07 -16.36
N LEU A 59 -0.11 3.60 -15.55
CA LEU A 59 0.05 4.06 -14.17
C LEU A 59 0.41 5.55 -14.10
N LYS A 60 1.31 6.03 -14.97
CA LYS A 60 1.65 7.45 -15.05
C LYS A 60 0.41 8.30 -15.35
N LYS A 61 -0.40 7.89 -16.33
CA LYS A 61 -1.65 8.58 -16.69
C LYS A 61 -2.64 8.54 -15.53
N ALA A 62 -2.81 7.41 -14.85
CA ALA A 62 -3.69 7.29 -13.69
C ALA A 62 -3.28 8.27 -12.56
N LYS A 63 -1.98 8.41 -12.29
CA LYS A 63 -1.46 9.39 -11.32
C LYS A 63 -1.79 10.83 -11.74
N GLU A 64 -1.57 11.17 -13.00
CA GLU A 64 -1.83 12.51 -13.52
C GLU A 64 -3.32 12.87 -13.47
N GLU A 65 -4.20 11.94 -13.84
CA GLU A 65 -5.66 12.14 -13.81
C GLU A 65 -6.16 12.33 -12.37
N LEU A 66 -5.75 11.46 -11.42
CA LEU A 66 -6.17 11.57 -10.02
C LEU A 66 -5.60 12.82 -9.33
N ALA A 67 -4.36 13.22 -9.63
CA ALA A 67 -3.79 14.46 -9.11
C ALA A 67 -4.47 15.71 -9.71
N SER A 68 -4.88 15.65 -10.98
CA SER A 68 -5.56 16.77 -11.64
C SER A 68 -7.02 16.92 -11.21
N ALA A 69 -7.66 15.84 -10.76
CA ALA A 69 -8.99 15.88 -10.14
C ALA A 69 -9.00 16.61 -8.79
N GLY A 70 -7.83 16.91 -8.22
CA GLY A 70 -7.70 17.65 -6.95
C GLY A 70 -8.01 16.83 -5.69
N GLU A 71 -8.36 15.55 -5.84
CA GLU A 71 -8.63 14.65 -4.71
C GLU A 71 -7.36 14.30 -3.91
N PHE A 72 -6.20 14.29 -4.57
CA PHE A 72 -4.91 14.01 -3.96
C PHE A 72 -3.82 14.91 -4.55
N SER A 73 -2.81 15.24 -3.75
CA SER A 73 -1.63 15.94 -4.26
C SER A 73 -0.80 15.05 -5.19
N ARG A 74 -0.01 15.69 -6.07
CA ARG A 74 0.95 14.98 -6.94
C ARG A 74 1.93 14.13 -6.13
N GLU A 75 2.41 14.65 -5.00
CA GLU A 75 3.33 13.93 -4.11
C GLU A 75 2.69 12.67 -3.52
N GLN A 76 1.43 12.74 -3.07
CA GLN A 76 0.69 11.57 -2.61
C GLN A 76 0.49 10.54 -3.74
N ALA A 77 0.10 11.00 -4.94
CA ALA A 77 -0.10 10.15 -6.10
C ALA A 77 1.20 9.46 -6.54
N ASP A 78 2.33 10.15 -6.48
CA ASP A 78 3.65 9.57 -6.78
C ASP A 78 4.08 8.54 -5.73
N LYS A 79 3.96 8.88 -4.45
CA LYS A 79 4.29 7.98 -3.34
C LYS A 79 3.47 6.69 -3.41
N VAL A 80 2.15 6.79 -3.47
CA VAL A 80 1.26 5.63 -3.48
C VAL A 80 1.33 4.89 -4.82
N GLY A 81 1.53 5.60 -5.93
CA GLY A 81 1.75 4.98 -7.23
C GLY A 81 2.99 4.10 -7.28
N ASN A 82 4.05 4.44 -6.54
CA ASN A 82 5.23 3.56 -6.42
C ASN A 82 4.88 2.24 -5.72
N TYR A 83 3.99 2.26 -4.72
CA TYR A 83 3.51 1.03 -4.07
C TYR A 83 2.70 0.17 -5.03
N VAL A 84 1.79 0.78 -5.81
CA VAL A 84 1.01 0.08 -6.84
C VAL A 84 1.94 -0.55 -7.88
N ARG A 85 2.96 0.19 -8.34
CA ARG A 85 3.95 -0.31 -9.29
C ARG A 85 4.71 -1.52 -8.76
N ARG A 86 5.22 -1.42 -7.52
CA ARG A 86 5.94 -2.51 -6.85
C ARG A 86 5.06 -3.75 -6.74
N ASP A 87 3.86 -3.60 -6.19
CA ASP A 87 2.95 -4.71 -5.98
C ASP A 87 2.58 -5.36 -7.32
N LEU A 88 2.36 -4.57 -8.38
CA LEU A 88 2.10 -5.09 -9.71
C LEU A 88 3.29 -5.89 -10.28
N MET A 89 4.53 -5.42 -10.09
CA MET A 89 5.73 -6.15 -10.51
C MET A 89 5.88 -7.47 -9.76
N GLU A 90 5.60 -7.49 -8.44
CA GLU A 90 5.62 -8.73 -7.64
C GLU A 90 4.55 -9.72 -8.11
N ASN A 91 3.32 -9.24 -8.37
CA ASN A 91 2.23 -10.06 -8.88
C ASN A 91 2.52 -10.62 -10.28
N ALA A 92 3.11 -9.81 -11.18
CA ALA A 92 3.50 -10.26 -12.51
C ALA A 92 4.55 -11.37 -12.49
N ARG A 93 5.52 -11.26 -11.57
CA ARG A 93 6.50 -12.31 -11.35
C ARG A 93 5.84 -13.62 -10.93
N MET A 94 4.97 -13.56 -9.94
CA MET A 94 4.28 -14.77 -9.46
C MET A 94 3.32 -15.34 -10.51
N ALA A 95 2.68 -14.50 -11.32
CA ALA A 95 1.87 -14.94 -12.45
C ALA A 95 2.73 -15.68 -13.49
N LYS A 96 3.94 -15.21 -13.79
CA LYS A 96 4.88 -15.96 -14.65
C LYS A 96 5.25 -17.32 -14.06
N ASP A 97 5.53 -17.38 -12.75
CA ASP A 97 5.82 -18.64 -12.04
C ASP A 97 4.59 -19.56 -11.97
N ALA A 98 3.38 -18.99 -11.92
CA ALA A 98 2.09 -19.70 -11.85
C ALA A 98 1.51 -20.05 -13.23
N VAL A 99 1.91 -19.39 -14.32
CA VAL A 99 1.56 -19.81 -15.70
C VAL A 99 2.17 -21.17 -16.04
N VAL A 100 3.18 -21.62 -15.28
CA VAL A 100 3.67 -23.01 -15.30
C VAL A 100 2.70 -23.99 -14.60
N LYS A 101 1.76 -23.50 -13.79
CA LYS A 101 0.73 -24.29 -13.08
C LYS A 101 -0.61 -23.55 -13.01
N SER A 102 -1.37 -23.61 -14.10
CA SER A 102 -2.86 -23.50 -14.14
C SER A 102 -3.47 -22.42 -13.22
N VAL A 103 -3.64 -21.20 -13.71
CA VAL A 103 -4.42 -20.17 -13.02
C VAL A 103 -5.87 -20.25 -13.47
N ASP A 104 -6.79 -20.51 -12.53
CA ASP A 104 -8.23 -20.43 -12.73
C ASP A 104 -8.68 -18.96 -12.59
N PRO A 105 -9.17 -18.30 -13.65
CA PRO A 105 -9.56 -16.88 -13.61
C PRO A 105 -10.80 -16.58 -12.76
N GLN A 106 -11.51 -17.60 -12.26
CA GLN A 106 -12.85 -17.42 -11.67
C GLN A 106 -12.86 -17.06 -10.18
N ARG A 107 -11.71 -17.00 -9.49
CA ARG A 107 -11.64 -16.46 -8.13
C ARG A 107 -11.43 -14.96 -8.19
N LEU A 108 -12.47 -14.22 -8.56
CA LEU A 108 -12.49 -12.76 -8.55
C LEU A 108 -12.30 -12.26 -7.10
N ALA A 109 -11.06 -11.93 -6.76
CA ALA A 109 -10.76 -11.16 -5.56
C ALA A 109 -11.34 -9.74 -5.71
N ALA A 110 -11.66 -9.06 -4.61
CA ALA A 110 -12.19 -7.69 -4.62
C ALA A 110 -11.06 -6.64 -4.52
N GLY A 111 -11.38 -5.37 -4.78
CA GLY A 111 -10.46 -4.25 -4.59
C GLY A 111 -9.21 -4.37 -5.46
N ALA A 112 -8.04 -4.04 -4.90
CA ALA A 112 -6.78 -4.01 -5.63
C ALA A 112 -6.38 -5.36 -6.28
N GLN A 113 -6.73 -6.50 -5.67
CA GLN A 113 -6.45 -7.81 -6.29
C GLN A 113 -7.24 -7.99 -7.59
N SER A 114 -8.50 -7.53 -7.63
CA SER A 114 -9.31 -7.54 -8.86
C SER A 114 -8.67 -6.72 -9.98
N ALA A 115 -8.10 -5.57 -9.62
CA ALA A 115 -7.44 -4.68 -10.56
C ALA A 115 -6.16 -5.32 -11.08
N PHE A 116 -5.37 -5.95 -10.21
CA PHE A 116 -4.18 -6.68 -10.62
C PHE A 116 -4.48 -7.86 -11.54
N SER A 117 -5.51 -8.67 -11.27
CA SER A 117 -5.90 -9.75 -12.19
C SER A 117 -6.28 -9.22 -13.58
N ARG A 118 -7.02 -8.11 -13.65
CA ARG A 118 -7.36 -7.43 -14.92
C ARG A 118 -6.12 -6.91 -15.63
N ILE A 119 -5.24 -6.20 -14.93
CA ILE A 119 -3.96 -5.70 -15.48
C ILE A 119 -3.11 -6.86 -16.02
N LEU A 120 -2.95 -7.93 -15.26
CA LEU A 120 -2.16 -9.08 -15.65
C LEU A 120 -2.74 -9.77 -16.89
N THR A 121 -4.07 -9.80 -17.02
CA THR A 121 -4.73 -10.36 -18.21
C THR A 121 -4.52 -9.48 -19.44
N SER A 122 -4.66 -8.15 -19.29
CA SER A 122 -4.56 -7.19 -20.40
C SER A 122 -3.11 -6.90 -20.81
N ALA A 123 -2.13 -7.10 -19.93
CA ALA A 123 -0.72 -6.75 -20.15
C ALA A 123 0.26 -7.92 -19.90
N ALA A 124 -0.21 -9.17 -19.97
CA ALA A 124 0.56 -10.38 -19.63
C ALA A 124 1.94 -10.44 -20.31
N GLU A 125 1.99 -10.18 -21.61
CA GLU A 125 3.21 -10.27 -22.42
C GLU A 125 4.23 -9.19 -22.05
N ALA A 126 3.80 -7.93 -21.97
CA ALA A 126 4.65 -6.80 -21.60
C ALA A 126 5.17 -6.92 -20.15
N LEU A 127 4.34 -7.43 -19.23
CA LEU A 127 4.71 -7.63 -17.83
C LEU A 127 5.68 -8.80 -17.65
N SER A 128 5.62 -9.82 -18.50
CA SER A 128 6.52 -10.99 -18.43
C SER A 128 7.97 -10.64 -18.72
N GLU A 129 8.23 -9.70 -19.64
CA GLU A 129 9.59 -9.20 -19.93
C GLU A 129 10.14 -8.30 -18.81
N VAL A 130 9.27 -7.46 -18.22
CA VAL A 130 9.64 -6.58 -17.11
C VAL A 130 9.91 -7.39 -15.83
N ALA A 131 9.07 -8.37 -15.53
CA ALA A 131 9.23 -9.28 -14.39
C ALA A 131 10.53 -10.09 -14.48
N ALA A 132 10.97 -10.47 -15.69
CA ALA A 132 12.23 -11.18 -15.90
C ALA A 132 13.47 -10.31 -15.61
N LYS A 133 13.36 -8.98 -15.78
CA LYS A 133 14.46 -8.04 -15.52
C LYS A 133 14.50 -7.53 -14.07
N ALA A 134 13.41 -7.68 -13.33
CA ALA A 134 13.27 -7.20 -11.95
C ALA A 134 13.98 -8.09 -10.89
N GLU A 135 15.07 -8.77 -11.24
CA GLU A 135 15.73 -9.69 -10.32
C GLU A 135 16.30 -9.00 -9.07
N LYS A 136 15.82 -9.52 -7.93
CA LYS A 136 16.27 -9.38 -6.53
C LYS A 136 15.70 -8.20 -5.73
N ASN A 137 14.79 -8.58 -4.82
CA ASN A 137 14.40 -7.87 -3.61
C ASN A 137 13.46 -6.66 -3.81
N LEU A 138 12.22 -6.91 -4.22
CA LEU A 138 11.15 -5.98 -3.85
C LEU A 138 10.98 -6.07 -2.33
N GLU A 139 11.43 -5.02 -1.64
CA GLU A 139 11.34 -4.89 -0.19
C GLU A 139 10.08 -4.11 0.18
N PHE A 140 9.45 -4.56 1.25
CA PHE A 140 8.24 -3.99 1.81
C PHE A 140 8.58 -3.48 3.20
N HIS A 141 8.26 -2.22 3.46
CA HIS A 141 8.56 -1.55 4.72
C HIS A 141 7.30 -1.29 5.53
N THR A 142 7.43 -1.34 6.85
CA THR A 142 6.40 -0.85 7.77
C THR A 142 5.97 0.57 7.41
N GLY A 143 4.66 0.82 7.40
CA GLY A 143 4.06 2.10 7.06
C GLY A 143 3.77 2.32 5.56
N GLU A 144 4.23 1.41 4.69
CA GLU A 144 3.85 1.43 3.27
C GLU A 144 2.50 0.73 3.06
N VAL A 145 1.73 1.16 2.07
CA VAL A 145 0.48 0.49 1.68
C VAL A 145 0.80 -0.67 0.75
N THR A 146 0.10 -1.79 0.92
CA THR A 146 0.24 -2.95 0.05
C THR A 146 -1.11 -3.63 -0.13
N SER A 147 -1.30 -4.31 -1.26
CA SER A 147 -2.51 -5.13 -1.47
C SER A 147 -2.53 -6.35 -0.54
N PRO A 148 -3.63 -7.11 -0.49
CA PRO A 148 -3.67 -8.43 0.17
C PRO A 148 -2.55 -9.36 -0.33
N GLY A 149 -2.18 -10.35 0.49
CA GLY A 149 -1.10 -11.31 0.26
C GLY A 149 -0.42 -11.72 1.57
N THR A 150 0.64 -12.54 1.50
CA THR A 150 1.44 -12.93 2.67
C THR A 150 2.75 -12.15 2.70
N LEU A 151 3.08 -11.54 3.84
CA LEU A 151 4.35 -10.87 4.10
C LEU A 151 5.20 -11.72 5.04
N THR A 152 6.41 -12.08 4.60
CA THR A 152 7.40 -12.79 5.43
C THR A 152 8.45 -11.80 5.90
N CYS A 153 8.61 -11.68 7.22
CA CYS A 153 9.65 -10.84 7.81
C CYS A 153 11.05 -11.37 7.45
N LYS A 154 11.93 -10.50 6.94
CA LYS A 154 13.28 -10.88 6.50
C LYS A 154 14.20 -11.26 7.67
N ASP A 155 13.96 -10.72 8.87
CA ASP A 155 14.80 -10.97 10.04
C ASP A 155 14.44 -12.26 10.78
N CYS A 156 13.15 -12.55 10.98
CA CYS A 156 12.70 -13.63 11.86
C CYS A 156 11.85 -14.70 11.18
N GLY A 157 11.54 -14.55 9.90
CA GLY A 157 10.74 -15.48 9.10
C GLY A 157 9.24 -15.52 9.44
N LYS A 158 8.75 -14.67 10.33
CA LYS A 158 7.32 -14.63 10.69
C LYS A 158 6.50 -14.19 9.48
N GLU A 159 5.45 -14.96 9.18
CA GLU A 159 4.46 -14.64 8.15
C GLU A 159 3.31 -13.80 8.73
N LEU A 160 2.87 -12.82 7.95
CA LEU A 160 1.70 -11.99 8.20
C LEU A 160 0.77 -12.10 6.99
N HIS A 161 -0.46 -12.57 7.20
CA HIS A 161 -1.45 -12.68 6.14
C HIS A 161 -2.29 -11.40 6.08
N MET A 162 -2.13 -10.65 4.99
CA MET A 162 -2.88 -9.43 4.69
C MET A 162 -4.14 -9.82 3.90
N THR A 163 -5.31 -9.57 4.48
CA THR A 163 -6.62 -9.90 3.87
C THR A 163 -7.22 -8.72 3.09
N SER A 164 -6.75 -7.50 3.33
CA SER A 164 -7.20 -6.26 2.69
C SER A 164 -6.01 -5.38 2.28
N THR A 165 -6.27 -4.34 1.49
CA THR A 165 -5.30 -3.26 1.25
C THR A 165 -5.13 -2.46 2.53
N THR A 166 -3.93 -2.42 3.10
CA THR A 166 -3.66 -1.73 4.37
C THR A 166 -2.20 -1.32 4.47
N ARG A 167 -1.85 -0.50 5.48
CA ARG A 167 -0.46 -0.22 5.80
C ARG A 167 0.19 -1.41 6.50
N ILE A 168 1.46 -1.63 6.16
CA ILE A 168 2.23 -2.74 6.72
C ILE A 168 2.55 -2.44 8.20
N PRO A 169 2.13 -3.30 9.15
CA PRO A 169 2.50 -3.14 10.55
C PRO A 169 3.95 -3.59 10.80
N PRO A 170 4.57 -3.20 11.93
CA PRO A 170 5.84 -3.79 12.36
C PRO A 170 5.69 -5.29 12.64
N CYS A 171 6.78 -6.05 12.52
CA CYS A 171 6.72 -7.49 12.73
C CYS A 171 6.27 -7.82 14.17
N PRO A 172 5.21 -8.63 14.38
CA PRO A 172 4.69 -8.91 15.73
C PRO A 172 5.64 -9.77 16.58
N LYS A 173 6.68 -10.37 15.97
CA LYS A 173 7.65 -11.22 16.67
C LYS A 173 8.94 -10.48 17.05
N CYS A 174 9.43 -9.58 16.19
CA CYS A 174 10.74 -8.95 16.37
C CYS A 174 10.74 -7.43 16.17
N HIS A 175 9.59 -6.84 15.86
CA HIS A 175 9.40 -5.41 15.59
C HIS A 175 10.25 -4.82 14.44
N LYS A 176 10.89 -5.68 13.64
CA LYS A 176 11.59 -5.28 12.43
C LYS A 176 10.60 -4.85 11.36
N THR A 177 11.09 -4.03 10.45
CA THR A 177 10.28 -3.29 9.49
C THR A 177 10.44 -3.76 8.05
N LEU A 178 11.23 -4.81 7.80
CA LEU A 178 11.54 -5.31 6.47
C LEU A 178 10.83 -6.65 6.19
N PHE A 179 10.12 -6.69 5.06
CA PHE A 179 9.34 -7.83 4.63
C PHE A 179 9.59 -8.15 3.16
N ARG A 180 9.36 -9.41 2.82
CA ARG A 180 9.19 -9.90 1.45
C ARG A 180 7.73 -10.33 1.28
N LYS A 181 7.14 -10.05 0.12
CA LYS A 181 5.78 -10.48 -0.19
C LYS A 181 5.77 -11.79 -0.98
N SER A 182 4.74 -12.59 -0.76
CA SER A 182 4.39 -13.80 -1.51
C SER A 182 2.87 -13.95 -1.55
N TYR A 183 2.35 -14.64 -2.57
CA TYR A 183 0.92 -14.95 -2.75
C TYR A 183 0.67 -16.45 -2.60
#